data_AF-A0A3A9Y881-F1
#
_entry.id   AF-A0A3A9Y881-F1
#
_cell.length_a   1.000
_cell.length_b   1.000
_cell.length_c   1.000
_cell.angle_alpha   90.00
_cell.angle_beta   90.00
_cell.angle_gamma   90.00
#
_symmetry.space_group_name_H-M   'P 1'
#
loop_
_entity.id
_entity.type
_entity.pdbx_description
1 polymer ?
#
loop_
_entity_poly.entity_id
_entity_poly.type
_entity_poly.pdbx_seq_one_letter_code
_entity_poly.pdbx_strand_id
1 'polypeptide(L)'
;MSGLVDRLGTGLGAAISRWRPPHRESHDMTALADPALWTDLFHLDGHLPRRSALGPEDVAEAIRRTADRLSRDRPALLAVLLAPGRLPERIVAVLDEPDVFSKQVWMWACWISEATWQAVTDTAPEDTKLRSPAPEYAEPHGPAPEDATPRRPVPEDAELLRPAAARLRFLVLSEAFRGGSADNRDLWRDGTADPALDLGTVFGTNTAHLVVLRCRQARWEWHHCLDAYQSHPLLAAATPAEIESEIDALAFRRPRRGRPAAPWRGGPPGPPLVTDWDVIHDASAPMTADDTALLDDVLDRHLLPRMRLGRVLRAATYPAAVTAPHQHGWTATAARWSRRWAGMLPLLSAAGALTLAARGHFHAAAAAAAATYTLLGVLVVVFGRIWATAWLLRLPAAGTVGLFALLTLHPHWWQQPAGTWWAPLTLTAASIGYLVVEARNHGVAAVTSIGRATALAVVGAGHAFLVTVIGLVAVAPALMENGRELRDAWQNGSTTAGLATLGLGTAWCLTVGVFAQILWDDRPITAPLAHLRWRR
;
A
#
# COMPACT_ATOMS: atom_id res chain seq x y z
N MET A 1 1.95 14.19 19.48
CA MET A 1 1.81 14.79 18.13
C MET A 1 2.99 14.69 17.16
N SER A 2 4.26 14.53 17.60
CA SER A 2 5.43 14.50 16.69
C SER A 2 5.36 13.49 15.53
N GLY A 3 4.63 12.38 15.70
CA GLY A 3 4.43 11.42 14.62
C GLY A 3 3.55 11.91 13.48
N LEU A 4 2.52 12.72 13.77
CA LEU A 4 1.66 13.32 12.75
C LEU A 4 2.41 14.39 11.98
N VAL A 5 3.11 15.30 12.68
CA VAL A 5 3.95 16.34 12.06
C VAL A 5 4.96 15.74 11.08
N ASP A 6 5.68 14.71 11.52
CA ASP A 6 6.63 13.95 10.69
C ASP A 6 5.97 13.36 9.44
N ARG A 7 4.77 12.77 9.55
CA ARG A 7 4.02 12.25 8.38
C ARG A 7 3.56 13.35 7.45
N LEU A 8 3.07 14.46 7.99
CA LEU A 8 2.59 15.57 7.17
C LEU A 8 3.74 16.18 6.37
N GLY A 9 4.96 16.23 6.94
CA GLY A 9 6.17 16.76 6.28
C GLY A 9 6.97 15.77 5.42
N THR A 10 6.84 14.45 5.65
CA THR A 10 7.54 13.42 4.86
C THR A 10 6.68 12.90 3.69
N GLY A 11 7.23 12.01 2.86
CA GLY A 11 6.53 11.46 1.71
C GLY A 11 6.14 12.56 0.72
N LEU A 12 4.86 12.62 0.35
CA LEU A 12 4.37 13.66 -0.54
C LEU A 12 4.46 15.07 0.09
N GLY A 13 4.50 15.21 1.42
CA GLY A 13 4.70 16.51 2.07
C GLY A 13 5.98 17.20 1.62
N ALA A 14 7.06 16.42 1.43
CA ALA A 14 8.32 16.92 0.90
C ALA A 14 8.21 17.30 -0.59
N ALA A 15 7.46 16.53 -1.38
CA ALA A 15 7.18 16.85 -2.77
C ALA A 15 6.38 18.13 -2.92
N ILE A 16 5.28 18.26 -2.18
CA ILE A 16 4.43 19.46 -2.14
C ILE A 16 5.26 20.69 -1.75
N SER A 17 6.14 20.55 -0.76
CA SER A 17 7.04 21.64 -0.33
C SER A 17 8.00 22.08 -1.43
N ARG A 18 8.40 21.21 -2.37
CA ARG A 18 9.26 21.59 -3.52
C ARG A 18 8.52 22.40 -4.57
N TRP A 19 7.22 22.21 -4.72
CA TRP A 19 6.38 23.03 -5.61
C TRP A 19 6.14 24.44 -5.07
N ARG A 20 6.45 24.66 -3.80
CA ARG A 20 6.21 25.93 -3.11
C ARG A 20 7.33 26.92 -3.45
N PRO A 21 6.99 28.13 -3.93
CA PRO A 21 7.98 29.20 -4.07
C PRO A 21 8.61 29.54 -2.70
N PRO A 22 9.94 29.77 -2.60
CA PRO A 22 10.61 29.99 -1.33
C PRO A 22 10.04 31.15 -0.49
N HIS A 23 9.59 32.23 -1.14
CA HIS A 23 9.00 33.39 -0.47
C HIS A 23 7.62 33.11 0.17
N ARG A 24 6.97 31.99 -0.17
CA ARG A 24 5.65 31.66 0.40
C ARG A 24 5.72 31.12 1.84
N GLU A 25 6.89 30.80 2.37
CA GLU A 25 6.96 30.31 3.75
C GLU A 25 6.47 31.34 4.77
N SER A 26 6.89 32.59 4.64
CA SER A 26 6.39 33.68 5.48
C SER A 26 4.90 33.94 5.24
N HIS A 27 4.45 33.94 3.98
CA HIS A 27 3.04 34.18 3.65
C HIS A 27 2.10 33.12 4.23
N ASP A 28 2.47 31.85 4.18
CA ASP A 28 1.63 30.79 4.73
C ASP A 28 1.63 30.81 6.25
N MET A 29 2.76 31.18 6.89
CA MET A 29 2.78 31.42 8.33
C MET A 29 1.88 32.60 8.71
N THR A 30 1.86 33.67 7.91
CA THR A 30 0.94 34.79 8.10
C THR A 30 -0.52 34.37 7.89
N ALA A 31 -0.82 33.58 6.86
CA ALA A 31 -2.18 33.11 6.57
C ALA A 31 -2.69 32.15 7.65
N LEU A 32 -1.86 31.20 8.10
CA LEU A 32 -2.17 30.35 9.25
C LEU A 32 -2.22 31.15 10.56
N ALA A 33 -1.63 32.35 10.60
CA ALA A 33 -1.70 33.22 11.76
C ALA A 33 -2.97 34.06 11.85
N ASP A 34 -3.75 34.15 10.77
CA ASP A 34 -4.97 34.94 10.74
C ASP A 34 -6.00 34.45 11.79
N PRO A 35 -6.34 35.26 12.81
CA PRO A 35 -7.36 34.92 13.81
C PRO A 35 -8.71 34.55 13.20
N ALA A 36 -9.02 35.07 12.01
CA ALA A 36 -10.25 34.78 11.29
C ALA A 36 -10.40 33.27 11.04
N LEU A 37 -9.33 32.56 10.64
CA LEU A 37 -9.36 31.12 10.40
C LEU A 37 -9.77 30.32 11.65
N TRP A 38 -9.38 30.79 12.82
CA TRP A 38 -9.53 30.09 14.10
C TRP A 38 -10.81 30.45 14.84
N THR A 39 -11.44 31.58 14.51
CA THR A 39 -12.60 32.13 15.24
C THR A 39 -13.74 31.11 15.32
N ASP A 40 -14.05 30.42 14.23
CA ASP A 40 -15.13 29.42 14.19
C ASP A 40 -14.81 28.19 15.06
N LEU A 41 -13.53 27.83 15.21
CA LEU A 41 -13.09 26.70 16.04
C LEU A 41 -13.04 27.08 17.53
N PHE A 42 -12.62 28.31 17.84
CA PHE A 42 -12.64 28.83 19.22
C PHE A 42 -14.04 28.82 19.84
N HIS A 43 -15.07 29.09 19.04
CA HIS A 43 -16.45 29.01 19.51
C HIS A 43 -16.83 27.60 19.97
N LEU A 44 -16.36 26.55 19.30
CA LEU A 44 -16.55 25.17 19.76
C LEU A 44 -15.72 24.89 21.02
N ASP A 45 -14.50 25.39 21.05
CA ASP A 45 -13.52 25.10 22.08
C ASP A 45 -13.94 25.59 23.47
N GLY A 46 -14.54 26.79 23.55
CA GLY A 46 -15.08 27.35 24.79
C GLY A 46 -16.17 26.47 25.45
N HIS A 47 -16.73 25.50 24.72
CA HIS A 47 -17.71 24.54 25.24
C HIS A 47 -17.09 23.20 25.68
N LEU A 48 -15.85 22.88 25.29
CA LEU A 48 -15.18 21.62 25.63
C LEU A 48 -14.97 21.40 27.13
N PRO A 49 -14.58 22.40 27.95
CA PRO A 49 -14.35 22.20 29.39
C PRO A 49 -15.62 21.81 30.17
N ARG A 50 -16.81 22.10 29.63
CA ARG A 50 -18.08 21.92 30.36
C ARG A 50 -18.72 20.55 30.19
N ARG A 51 -18.20 19.65 29.33
CA ARG A 51 -18.79 18.33 28.99
C ARG A 51 -20.28 18.36 28.57
N SER A 52 -20.92 19.52 28.54
CA SER A 52 -22.26 19.75 28.03
C SER A 52 -22.19 19.66 26.51
N ALA A 53 -22.73 18.56 26.00
CA ALA A 53 -22.67 18.04 24.65
C ALA A 53 -22.70 19.09 23.53
N LEU A 54 -21.55 19.33 22.89
CA LEU A 54 -21.56 19.79 21.50
C LEU A 54 -22.27 18.72 20.67
N GLY A 55 -23.37 19.10 20.02
CA GLY A 55 -24.08 18.21 19.13
C GLY A 55 -23.25 17.94 17.87
N PRO A 56 -23.49 16.82 17.18
CA PRO A 56 -22.86 16.58 15.88
C PRO A 56 -23.14 17.68 14.86
N GLU A 57 -24.32 18.30 14.93
CA GLU A 57 -24.72 19.41 14.05
C GLU A 57 -23.92 20.68 14.32
N ASP A 58 -23.59 20.99 15.58
CA ASP A 58 -22.79 22.16 15.92
C ASP A 58 -21.38 22.05 15.34
N VAL A 59 -20.78 20.85 15.45
CA VAL A 59 -19.45 20.58 14.88
C VAL A 59 -19.51 20.56 13.35
N ALA A 60 -20.54 19.95 12.76
CA ALA A 60 -20.72 19.96 11.31
C ALA A 60 -20.87 21.38 10.77
N GLU A 61 -21.63 22.23 11.44
CA GLU A 61 -21.82 23.63 11.08
C GLU A 61 -20.52 24.43 11.19
N ALA A 62 -19.73 24.24 12.26
CA ALA A 62 -18.43 24.89 12.36
C ALA A 62 -17.46 24.45 11.26
N ILE A 63 -17.45 23.16 10.90
CA ILE A 63 -16.67 22.65 9.76
C ILE A 63 -17.12 23.32 8.46
N ARG A 64 -18.43 23.45 8.23
CA ARG A 64 -18.98 24.15 7.04
C ARG A 64 -18.55 25.62 6.99
N ARG A 65 -18.68 26.37 8.09
CA ARG A 65 -18.25 27.79 8.14
C ARG A 65 -16.75 27.93 7.88
N THR A 66 -15.95 27.02 8.44
CA THR A 66 -14.50 26.98 8.21
C THR A 66 -14.19 26.67 6.74
N ALA A 67 -14.91 25.73 6.12
CA ALA A 67 -14.77 25.38 4.71
C ALA A 67 -15.13 26.57 3.80
N ASP A 68 -16.25 27.22 4.08
CA ASP A 68 -16.68 28.45 3.41
C ASP A 68 -15.63 29.54 3.48
N ARG A 69 -15.02 29.73 4.65
CA ARG A 69 -13.94 30.70 4.85
C ARG A 69 -12.70 30.35 4.04
N LEU A 70 -12.24 29.09 4.12
CA LEU A 70 -11.10 28.59 3.33
C LEU A 70 -11.35 28.72 1.82
N SER A 71 -12.60 28.54 1.36
CA SER A 71 -12.94 28.70 -0.06
C SER A 71 -12.84 30.15 -0.55
N ARG A 72 -13.02 31.14 0.34
CA ARG A 72 -12.91 32.58 0.04
C ARG A 72 -11.49 33.10 0.25
N ASP A 73 -10.75 32.54 1.19
CA ASP A 73 -9.36 32.89 1.50
C ASP A 73 -8.39 31.85 0.91
N ARG A 74 -8.06 32.06 -0.37
CA ARG A 74 -7.14 31.20 -1.10
C ARG A 74 -5.76 31.08 -0.44
N PRO A 75 -5.12 32.17 0.06
CA PRO A 75 -3.90 32.06 0.86
C PRO A 75 -4.01 31.10 2.05
N ALA A 76 -5.06 31.18 2.86
CA ALA A 76 -5.25 30.27 4.00
C ALA A 76 -5.43 28.80 3.55
N LEU A 77 -6.25 28.55 2.52
CA LEU A 77 -6.43 27.22 1.95
C LEU A 77 -5.12 26.62 1.44
N LEU A 78 -4.34 27.39 0.69
CA LEU A 78 -3.04 26.95 0.18
C LEU A 78 -2.05 26.72 1.32
N ALA A 79 -2.05 27.54 2.37
CA ALA A 79 -1.17 27.35 3.52
C ALA A 79 -1.46 26.03 4.25
N VAL A 80 -2.74 25.70 4.46
CA VAL A 80 -3.16 24.42 5.08
C VAL A 80 -2.76 23.22 4.22
N LEU A 81 -2.93 23.31 2.90
CA LEU A 81 -2.65 22.21 1.97
C LEU A 81 -1.17 22.02 1.64
N LEU A 82 -0.42 23.11 1.52
CA LEU A 82 0.97 23.12 1.06
C LEU A 82 2.00 23.16 2.19
N ALA A 83 1.59 23.55 3.40
CA ALA A 83 2.41 23.50 4.60
C ALA A 83 1.75 22.71 5.76
N PRO A 84 1.21 21.49 5.52
CA PRO A 84 0.41 20.79 6.52
C PRO A 84 1.21 20.40 7.78
N GLY A 85 2.53 20.25 7.68
CA GLY A 85 3.39 19.99 8.83
C GLY A 85 3.41 21.11 9.87
N ARG A 86 3.12 22.36 9.46
CA ARG A 86 3.04 23.53 10.35
C ARG A 86 1.70 23.62 11.08
N LEU A 87 0.67 22.93 10.60
CA LEU A 87 -0.68 23.03 11.15
C LEU A 87 -0.73 22.65 12.64
N PRO A 88 -0.16 21.51 13.11
CA PRO A 88 -0.17 21.20 14.53
C PRO A 88 0.62 22.19 15.39
N GLU A 89 1.77 22.69 14.89
CA GLU A 89 2.57 23.71 15.57
C GLU A 89 1.76 25.00 15.76
N ARG A 90 1.00 25.39 14.73
CA ARG A 90 0.16 26.57 14.79
C ARG A 90 -1.03 26.40 15.72
N ILE A 91 -1.70 25.26 15.70
CA ILE A 91 -2.81 24.99 16.62
C ILE A 91 -2.33 25.08 18.07
N VAL A 92 -1.16 24.51 18.40
CA VAL A 92 -0.56 24.64 19.74
C VAL A 92 -0.33 26.11 20.10
N ALA A 93 0.22 26.91 19.20
CA ALA A 93 0.45 28.33 19.44
C ALA A 93 -0.84 29.15 19.60
N VAL A 94 -1.94 28.71 18.98
CA VAL A 94 -3.25 29.37 19.04
C VAL A 94 -4.01 29.03 20.33
N LEU A 95 -3.82 27.82 20.86
CA LEU A 95 -4.41 27.39 22.12
C LEU A 95 -3.73 27.99 23.36
N ASP A 96 -2.52 28.56 23.23
CA ASP A 96 -1.72 29.20 24.29
C ASP A 96 -1.49 28.33 25.54
N GLU A 97 -1.56 27.01 25.39
CA GLU A 97 -1.42 26.05 26.48
C GLU A 97 -0.29 25.04 26.16
N PRO A 98 0.94 25.28 26.64
CA PRO A 98 2.11 24.47 26.29
C PRO A 98 2.03 23.03 26.82
N ASP A 99 1.22 22.82 27.86
CA ASP A 99 1.02 21.52 28.51
C ASP A 99 -0.31 20.85 28.10
N VAL A 100 -1.18 21.52 27.33
CA VAL A 100 -2.50 20.97 27.02
C VAL A 100 -2.50 20.10 25.76
N PHE A 101 -2.52 18.80 26.04
CA PHE A 101 -3.20 17.71 25.37
C PHE A 101 -3.04 17.64 23.84
N SER A 102 -2.20 16.69 23.41
CA SER A 102 -2.12 16.18 22.03
C SER A 102 -3.50 15.86 21.40
N LYS A 103 -4.55 15.65 22.21
CA LYS A 103 -5.93 15.42 21.79
C LYS A 103 -6.59 16.64 21.15
N GLN A 104 -6.57 17.80 21.79
CA GLN A 104 -7.29 18.98 21.32
C GLN A 104 -6.69 19.50 20.01
N VAL A 105 -5.36 19.51 19.93
CA VAL A 105 -4.60 19.76 18.71
C VAL A 105 -5.02 18.82 17.58
N TRP A 106 -5.18 17.54 17.89
CA TRP A 106 -5.62 16.55 16.90
C TRP A 106 -7.09 16.75 16.49
N MET A 107 -7.99 17.08 17.42
CA MET A 107 -9.40 17.38 17.11
C MET A 107 -9.52 18.58 16.17
N TRP A 108 -8.82 19.68 16.46
CA TRP A 108 -8.77 20.86 15.59
C TRP A 108 -8.19 20.51 14.22
N ALA A 109 -7.12 19.70 14.17
CA ALA A 109 -6.58 19.21 12.91
C ALA A 109 -7.62 18.39 12.13
N CYS A 110 -8.41 17.53 12.79
CA CYS A 110 -9.49 16.77 12.15
C CYS A 110 -10.51 17.72 11.52
N TRP A 111 -11.01 18.72 12.27
CA TRP A 111 -11.97 19.70 11.77
C TRP A 111 -11.44 20.50 10.58
N ILE A 112 -10.20 20.98 10.66
CA ILE A 112 -9.56 21.73 9.58
C ILE A 112 -9.35 20.85 8.36
N SER A 113 -8.96 19.58 8.54
CA SER A 113 -8.78 18.65 7.41
C SER A 113 -10.10 18.33 6.69
N GLU A 114 -11.20 18.23 7.42
CA GLU A 114 -12.55 18.04 6.86
C GLU A 114 -13.04 19.32 6.17
N ALA A 115 -12.84 20.48 6.78
CA ALA A 115 -13.20 21.78 6.20
C ALA A 115 -12.41 22.05 4.91
N THR A 116 -11.12 21.70 4.90
CA THR A 116 -10.26 21.80 3.72
C THR A 116 -10.73 20.90 2.59
N TRP A 117 -11.16 19.67 2.91
CA TRP A 117 -11.72 18.75 1.92
C TRP A 117 -13.02 19.29 1.31
N GLN A 118 -13.94 19.79 2.14
CA GLN A 118 -15.18 20.45 1.69
C GLN A 118 -14.88 21.67 0.82
N ALA A 119 -13.98 22.56 1.25
CA ALA A 119 -13.60 23.76 0.51
C ALA A 119 -13.05 23.45 -0.89
N VAL A 120 -12.39 22.30 -1.08
CA VAL A 120 -11.89 21.85 -2.38
C VAL A 120 -12.98 21.16 -3.19
N THR A 121 -13.81 20.31 -2.57
CA THR A 121 -14.74 19.41 -3.30
C THR A 121 -16.14 19.98 -3.55
N ASP A 122 -16.64 20.85 -2.68
CA ASP A 122 -17.97 21.47 -2.81
C ASP A 122 -17.99 22.61 -3.85
N THR A 123 -16.85 22.85 -4.52
CA THR A 123 -16.74 23.80 -5.65
C THR A 123 -17.34 23.28 -6.94
N ALA A 124 -17.74 22.00 -6.99
CA ALA A 124 -18.42 21.43 -8.14
C ALA A 124 -19.77 22.15 -8.36
N PRO A 125 -19.97 22.83 -9.50
CA PRO A 125 -21.22 23.54 -9.76
C PRO A 125 -22.38 22.55 -9.88
N GLU A 126 -23.30 22.57 -8.90
CA GLU A 126 -24.61 21.90 -9.03
C GLU A 126 -25.40 22.42 -10.25
N ASP A 127 -25.06 23.62 -10.74
CA ASP A 127 -25.77 24.32 -11.82
C ASP A 127 -25.44 23.87 -13.26
N THR A 128 -24.40 23.05 -13.49
CA THR A 128 -24.05 22.64 -14.88
C THR A 128 -25.00 21.56 -15.42
N LYS A 129 -25.89 20.98 -14.59
CA LYS A 129 -26.91 20.02 -15.05
C LYS A 129 -28.26 20.65 -15.41
N LEU A 130 -28.48 21.95 -15.16
CA LEU A 130 -29.79 22.59 -15.38
C LEU A 130 -29.77 23.87 -16.22
N ARG A 131 -28.60 24.43 -16.57
CA ARG A 131 -28.54 25.45 -17.62
C ARG A 131 -28.59 24.79 -18.99
N SER A 132 -29.82 24.66 -19.52
CA SER A 132 -30.04 24.62 -20.97
C SER A 132 -29.19 25.71 -21.63
N PRO A 133 -28.61 25.46 -22.81
CA PRO A 133 -27.86 26.48 -23.54
C PRO A 133 -28.80 27.65 -23.84
N ALA A 134 -28.73 28.71 -23.03
CA ALA A 134 -29.40 29.95 -23.32
C ALA A 134 -28.67 30.63 -24.48
N PRO A 135 -29.39 31.19 -25.45
CA PRO A 135 -28.84 31.64 -26.72
C PRO A 135 -27.84 32.79 -26.54
N GLU A 136 -26.78 32.68 -27.34
CA GLU A 136 -25.51 33.41 -27.34
C GLU A 136 -25.59 34.91 -27.73
N TYR A 137 -26.71 35.60 -27.47
CA TYR A 137 -26.89 36.98 -27.93
C TYR A 137 -27.61 37.85 -26.90
N ALA A 138 -26.88 38.36 -25.91
CA ALA A 138 -27.27 39.54 -25.15
C ALA A 138 -26.03 40.40 -24.89
N GLU A 139 -26.01 41.59 -25.51
CA GLU A 139 -24.89 42.53 -25.50
C GLU A 139 -24.58 43.10 -24.09
N PRO A 140 -23.30 43.36 -23.75
CA PRO A 140 -22.90 43.85 -22.43
C PRO A 140 -22.73 45.38 -22.43
N HIS A 141 -23.77 46.14 -22.05
CA HIS A 141 -23.67 47.57 -21.76
C HIS A 141 -24.28 47.91 -20.40
N GLY A 142 -23.49 47.70 -19.34
CA GLY A 142 -23.79 48.20 -17.99
C GLY A 142 -22.52 48.26 -17.13
N PRO A 143 -22.32 49.31 -16.32
CA PRO A 143 -21.18 49.39 -15.41
C PRO A 143 -21.22 48.22 -14.42
N ALA A 144 -20.08 47.55 -14.26
CA ALA A 144 -19.96 46.39 -13.37
C ALA A 144 -20.36 46.79 -11.94
N PRO A 145 -21.33 46.11 -11.30
CA PRO A 145 -21.69 46.40 -9.92
C PRO A 145 -20.49 46.12 -8.98
N GLU A 146 -20.23 47.04 -8.06
CA GLU A 146 -19.15 46.98 -7.05
C GLU A 146 -19.31 45.82 -6.03
N ASP A 147 -20.40 45.07 -6.08
CA ASP A 147 -20.59 43.84 -5.31
C ASP A 147 -19.89 42.66 -5.99
N ALA A 148 -18.56 42.69 -6.00
CA ALA A 148 -17.73 41.56 -6.41
C ALA A 148 -17.88 40.43 -5.38
N THR A 149 -18.92 39.61 -5.53
CA THR A 149 -19.08 38.36 -4.78
C THR A 149 -17.77 37.57 -4.83
N PRO A 150 -17.24 37.10 -3.69
CA PRO A 150 -15.94 36.44 -3.63
C PRO A 150 -15.91 35.26 -4.59
N ARG A 151 -14.94 35.29 -5.53
CA ARG A 151 -14.76 34.25 -6.53
C ARG A 151 -14.38 32.95 -5.82
N ARG A 152 -15.28 31.96 -5.86
CA ARG A 152 -14.96 30.57 -5.50
C ARG A 152 -13.75 30.08 -6.32
N PRO A 153 -12.99 29.09 -5.82
CA PRO A 153 -11.89 28.50 -6.56
C PRO A 153 -12.35 28.11 -7.96
N VAL A 154 -11.53 28.42 -8.97
CA VAL A 154 -11.79 27.97 -10.34
C VAL A 154 -11.79 26.44 -10.30
N PRO A 155 -12.72 25.74 -10.98
CA PRO A 155 -12.79 24.27 -10.98
C PRO A 155 -11.44 23.57 -11.26
N GLU A 156 -10.57 24.21 -12.05
CA GLU A 156 -9.21 23.75 -12.34
C GLU A 156 -8.31 23.71 -11.10
N ASP A 157 -8.40 24.70 -10.20
CA ASP A 157 -7.63 24.72 -8.94
C ASP A 157 -8.09 23.58 -8.02
N ALA A 158 -9.39 23.27 -8.00
CA ALA A 158 -9.95 22.22 -7.16
C ALA A 158 -9.40 20.83 -7.54
N GLU A 159 -9.34 20.52 -8.85
CA GLU A 159 -8.75 19.27 -9.32
C GLU A 159 -7.28 19.13 -8.90
N LEU A 160 -6.49 20.20 -9.06
CA LEU A 160 -5.07 20.23 -8.69
C LEU A 160 -4.83 20.07 -7.18
N LEU A 161 -5.72 20.61 -6.34
CA LEU A 161 -5.57 20.62 -4.88
C LEU A 161 -6.17 19.37 -4.21
N ARG A 162 -7.02 18.62 -4.92
CA ARG A 162 -7.75 17.47 -4.37
C ARG A 162 -6.84 16.40 -3.75
N PRO A 163 -5.71 16.00 -4.33
CA PRO A 163 -4.84 15.00 -3.68
C PRO A 163 -4.18 15.49 -2.40
N ALA A 164 -3.82 16.77 -2.33
CA ALA A 164 -3.27 17.35 -1.11
C ALA A 164 -4.32 17.35 0.01
N ALA A 165 -5.57 17.68 -0.31
CA ALA A 165 -6.69 17.64 0.63
C ALA A 165 -7.01 16.22 1.09
N ALA A 166 -7.13 15.26 0.16
CA ALA A 166 -7.37 13.85 0.46
C ALA A 166 -6.27 13.27 1.36
N ARG A 167 -5.00 13.58 1.06
CA ARG A 167 -3.85 13.17 1.87
C ARG A 167 -3.93 13.75 3.28
N LEU A 168 -4.12 15.06 3.42
CA LEU A 168 -4.21 15.73 4.73
C LEU A 168 -5.31 15.08 5.57
N ARG A 169 -6.52 14.98 5.01
CA ARG A 169 -7.69 14.35 5.63
C ARG A 169 -7.38 12.93 6.10
N PHE A 170 -6.82 12.09 5.22
CA PHE A 170 -6.47 10.72 5.58
C PHE A 170 -5.42 10.65 6.69
N LEU A 171 -4.31 11.39 6.58
CA LEU A 171 -3.21 11.31 7.56
C LEU A 171 -3.65 11.77 8.94
N VAL A 172 -4.45 12.82 9.02
CA VAL A 172 -4.96 13.36 10.30
C VAL A 172 -5.98 12.40 10.93
N LEU A 173 -7.00 11.94 10.20
CA LEU A 173 -8.03 11.04 10.74
C LEU A 173 -7.47 9.65 11.08
N SER A 174 -6.53 9.15 10.27
CA SER A 174 -5.93 7.84 10.51
C SER A 174 -5.00 7.82 11.72
N GLU A 175 -4.59 8.98 12.25
CA GLU A 175 -3.64 9.08 13.35
C GLU A 175 -4.07 8.29 14.59
N ALA A 176 -5.35 8.37 14.96
CA ALA A 176 -5.91 7.64 16.10
C ALA A 176 -5.74 6.12 16.00
N PHE A 177 -5.69 5.58 14.78
CA PHE A 177 -5.58 4.14 14.50
C PHE A 177 -4.12 3.67 14.32
N ARG A 178 -3.15 4.60 14.27
CA ARG A 178 -1.75 4.28 13.95
C ARG A 178 -0.93 3.81 15.14
N GLY A 179 -1.17 4.31 16.35
CA GLY A 179 -0.47 3.84 17.55
C GLY A 179 -1.09 2.56 18.09
N GLY A 180 -0.27 1.62 18.58
CA GLY A 180 -0.75 0.47 19.36
C GLY A 180 -1.21 0.91 20.75
N SER A 181 -1.94 0.09 21.51
CA SER A 181 -2.46 0.49 22.83
C SER A 181 -1.41 1.02 23.81
N ALA A 182 -0.12 0.67 23.64
CA ALA A 182 0.98 1.24 24.42
C ALA A 182 1.47 2.61 23.89
N ASP A 183 1.53 2.81 22.58
CA ASP A 183 2.02 4.06 21.97
C ASP A 183 0.90 5.11 21.89
N ASN A 184 -0.36 4.68 21.75
CA ASN A 184 -1.53 5.56 21.80
C ASN A 184 -1.72 6.16 23.20
N ARG A 185 -1.35 5.45 24.27
CA ARG A 185 -1.36 6.04 25.62
C ARG A 185 -0.53 7.32 25.71
N ASP A 186 0.47 7.52 24.85
CA ASP A 186 1.23 8.78 24.82
C ASP A 186 0.48 9.92 24.11
N LEU A 187 -0.40 9.61 23.16
CA LEU A 187 -1.29 10.60 22.51
C LEU A 187 -2.45 11.01 23.44
N TRP A 188 -2.87 10.11 24.32
CA TRP A 188 -4.00 10.25 25.23
C TRP A 188 -3.56 10.27 26.72
N ARG A 189 -2.32 10.70 27.00
CA ARG A 189 -1.63 10.39 28.27
C ARG A 189 -2.12 11.17 29.49
N ASP A 190 -2.89 12.21 29.26
CA ASP A 190 -3.29 13.12 30.31
C ASP A 190 -4.53 12.56 31.04
N GLY A 191 -4.23 11.66 31.99
CA GLY A 191 -4.98 11.46 33.23
C GLY A 191 -6.48 11.13 33.11
N THR A 192 -6.80 9.85 33.31
CA THR A 192 -8.07 9.30 33.85
C THR A 192 -9.28 9.07 32.92
N ALA A 193 -9.28 9.52 31.66
CA ALA A 193 -10.41 9.25 30.75
C ALA A 193 -10.18 8.02 29.85
N ASP A 194 -11.26 7.28 29.59
CA ASP A 194 -11.31 6.18 28.62
C ASP A 194 -11.08 6.73 27.19
N PRO A 195 -10.07 6.27 26.43
CA PRO A 195 -9.82 6.69 25.05
C PRO A 195 -11.07 6.57 24.14
N ALA A 196 -12.00 5.68 24.46
CA ALA A 196 -13.29 5.56 23.78
C ALA A 196 -14.17 6.79 23.94
N LEU A 197 -14.27 7.33 25.16
CA LEU A 197 -15.05 8.53 25.43
C LEU A 197 -14.46 9.72 24.68
N ASP A 198 -13.14 9.73 24.46
CA ASP A 198 -12.42 10.83 23.85
C ASP A 198 -12.53 10.91 22.32
N LEU A 199 -12.54 9.78 21.64
CA LEU A 199 -12.83 9.75 20.20
C LEU A 199 -14.32 9.97 19.91
N GLY A 200 -15.18 9.60 20.85
CA GLY A 200 -16.61 9.82 20.78
C GLY A 200 -17.05 11.27 20.80
N THR A 201 -16.13 12.23 21.03
CA THR A 201 -16.40 13.68 21.08
C THR A 201 -15.86 14.46 19.88
N VAL A 202 -15.11 13.83 18.97
CA VAL A 202 -14.42 14.54 17.88
C VAL A 202 -15.41 15.24 16.96
N PHE A 203 -16.50 14.58 16.60
CA PHE A 203 -17.54 15.15 15.74
C PHE A 203 -18.83 15.40 16.50
N GLY A 204 -18.73 15.84 17.77
CA GLY A 204 -19.86 15.95 18.70
C GLY A 204 -20.01 14.71 19.56
N THR A 205 -20.98 14.68 20.48
CA THR A 205 -21.15 13.54 21.41
C THR A 205 -21.64 12.26 20.75
N ASN A 206 -21.15 11.11 21.23
CA ASN A 206 -21.49 9.77 20.72
C ASN A 206 -21.18 9.55 19.22
N THR A 207 -20.15 10.24 18.69
CA THR A 207 -19.80 10.21 17.25
C THR A 207 -18.57 9.39 16.92
N ALA A 208 -18.18 8.46 17.79
CA ALA A 208 -17.07 7.53 17.55
C ALA A 208 -17.15 6.84 16.18
N HIS A 209 -18.36 6.41 15.80
CA HIS A 209 -18.65 5.78 14.51
C HIS A 209 -18.41 6.73 13.32
N LEU A 210 -18.64 8.04 13.46
CA LEU A 210 -18.36 9.03 12.41
C LEU A 210 -16.86 9.19 12.18
N VAL A 211 -16.02 9.11 13.22
CA VAL A 211 -14.55 9.13 13.07
C VAL A 211 -14.09 7.93 12.23
N VAL A 212 -14.58 6.74 12.55
CA VAL A 212 -14.26 5.51 11.79
C VAL A 212 -14.74 5.64 10.34
N LEU A 213 -15.99 6.06 10.12
CA LEU A 213 -16.57 6.23 8.80
C LEU A 213 -15.79 7.24 7.95
N ARG A 214 -15.53 8.45 8.48
CA ARG A 214 -14.78 9.50 7.77
C ARG A 214 -13.34 9.09 7.51
N CYS A 215 -12.69 8.38 8.44
CA CYS A 215 -11.35 7.84 8.23
C CYS A 215 -11.32 6.82 7.08
N ARG A 216 -12.29 5.90 7.02
CA ARG A 216 -12.42 4.94 5.90
C ARG A 216 -12.65 5.67 4.58
N GLN A 217 -13.56 6.64 4.55
CA GLN A 217 -13.81 7.45 3.36
C GLN A 217 -12.55 8.17 2.89
N ALA A 218 -11.87 8.90 3.80
CA ALA A 218 -10.63 9.61 3.49
C ALA A 218 -9.53 8.67 2.98
N ARG A 219 -9.45 7.45 3.54
CA ARG A 219 -8.52 6.41 3.10
C ARG A 219 -8.80 5.97 1.67
N TRP A 220 -10.07 5.77 1.30
CA TRP A 220 -10.46 5.42 -0.08
C TRP A 220 -10.22 6.56 -1.07
N GLU A 221 -10.55 7.80 -0.69
CA GLU A 221 -10.29 8.98 -1.51
C GLU A 221 -8.79 9.16 -1.77
N TRP A 222 -7.97 8.96 -0.73
CA TRP A 222 -6.51 9.02 -0.88
C TRP A 222 -5.96 7.88 -1.72
N HIS A 223 -6.47 6.66 -1.54
CA HIS A 223 -6.14 5.52 -2.39
C HIS A 223 -6.45 5.79 -3.86
N HIS A 224 -7.60 6.38 -4.17
CA HIS A 224 -7.97 6.74 -5.54
C HIS A 224 -7.02 7.77 -6.16
N CYS A 225 -6.59 8.77 -5.38
CA CYS A 225 -5.58 9.73 -5.83
C CYS A 225 -4.22 9.04 -6.12
N LEU A 226 -3.83 8.07 -5.28
CA LEU A 226 -2.60 7.28 -5.49
C LEU A 226 -2.68 6.33 -6.69
N ASP A 227 -3.84 5.79 -7.02
CA ASP A 227 -4.07 5.02 -8.24
C ASP A 227 -3.84 5.88 -9.50
N ALA A 228 -4.23 7.15 -9.45
CA ALA A 228 -4.10 8.11 -10.56
C ALA A 228 -2.84 8.98 -10.48
N TYR A 229 -1.83 8.59 -9.68
CA TYR A 229 -0.72 9.50 -9.33
C TYR A 229 0.10 9.99 -10.54
N GLN A 230 0.21 9.19 -11.60
CA GLN A 230 0.95 9.56 -12.81
C GLN A 230 0.20 10.60 -13.66
N SER A 231 -1.13 10.62 -13.56
CA SER A 231 -2.00 11.54 -14.30
C SER A 231 -2.14 12.89 -13.60
N HIS A 232 -1.82 12.95 -12.30
CA HIS A 232 -2.03 14.15 -11.49
C HIS A 232 -0.75 14.99 -11.38
N PRO A 233 -0.73 16.28 -11.80
CA PRO A 233 0.49 17.10 -11.85
C PRO A 233 1.27 17.17 -10.53
N LEU A 234 0.56 17.37 -9.41
CA LEU A 234 1.17 17.44 -8.08
C LEU A 234 1.83 16.11 -7.65
N LEU A 235 1.22 14.98 -7.99
CA LEU A 235 1.70 13.65 -7.60
C LEU A 235 2.78 13.13 -8.55
N ALA A 236 2.73 13.50 -9.84
CA ALA A 236 3.68 13.08 -10.86
C ALA A 236 5.11 13.56 -10.58
N ALA A 237 5.27 14.67 -9.85
CA ALA A 237 6.57 15.19 -9.42
C ALA A 237 7.10 14.57 -8.12
N ALA A 238 6.33 13.70 -7.48
CA ALA A 238 6.81 12.94 -6.33
C ALA A 238 7.84 11.89 -6.80
N THR A 239 8.89 11.70 -6.00
CA THR A 239 9.87 10.65 -6.25
C THR A 239 9.24 9.27 -5.98
N PRO A 240 9.78 8.21 -6.62
CA PRO A 240 9.52 6.81 -6.25
C PRO A 240 9.37 6.52 -4.76
N ALA A 241 10.32 7.00 -3.96
CA ALA A 241 10.37 6.72 -2.53
C ALA A 241 9.26 7.43 -1.75
N GLU A 242 8.87 8.64 -2.18
CA GLU A 242 7.79 9.40 -1.55
C GLU A 242 6.44 8.73 -1.82
N ILE A 243 6.17 8.29 -3.06
CA ILE A 243 4.97 7.53 -3.39
C ILE A 243 4.90 6.21 -2.61
N GLU A 244 6.02 5.48 -2.51
CA GLU A 244 6.07 4.25 -1.70
C GLU A 244 5.82 4.49 -0.21
N SER A 245 6.25 5.64 0.32
CA SER A 245 5.98 6.05 1.70
C SER A 245 4.49 6.33 1.91
N GLU A 246 3.81 6.96 0.95
CA GLU A 246 2.36 7.20 1.01
C GLU A 246 1.56 5.90 0.91
N ILE A 247 1.96 4.97 0.03
CA ILE A 247 1.36 3.62 -0.05
C ILE A 247 1.56 2.86 1.27
N ASP A 248 2.73 2.98 1.89
CA ASP A 248 3.00 2.38 3.20
C ASP A 248 2.13 3.00 4.29
N ALA A 249 1.97 4.32 4.31
CA ALA A 249 1.10 5.01 5.25
C ALA A 249 -0.37 4.62 5.04
N LEU A 250 -0.80 4.38 3.80
CA LEU A 250 -2.14 3.92 3.46
C LEU A 250 -2.42 2.50 3.98
N ALA A 251 -1.45 1.59 3.83
CA ALA A 251 -1.66 0.17 4.10
C ALA A 251 -1.24 -0.30 5.50
N PHE A 252 -0.26 0.36 6.14
CA PHE A 252 0.37 -0.14 7.38
C PHE A 252 0.44 0.91 8.49
N ARG A 253 0.45 0.40 9.73
CA ARG A 253 0.72 1.18 10.95
C ARG A 253 2.21 1.47 11.09
N ARG A 254 2.56 2.33 12.06
CA ARG A 254 3.97 2.61 12.37
C ARG A 254 4.61 1.38 13.01
N PRO A 255 5.87 1.04 12.69
CA PRO A 255 6.63 0.16 13.56
C PRO A 255 6.74 0.79 14.95
N ARG A 256 6.57 -0.03 16.00
CA ARG A 256 6.67 0.39 17.41
C ARG A 256 7.98 1.15 17.66
N ARG A 257 7.92 2.29 18.35
CA ARG A 257 9.11 3.09 18.72
C ARG A 257 10.12 2.22 19.49
N GLY A 258 11.40 2.32 19.15
CA GLY A 258 12.49 1.63 19.87
C GLY A 258 13.48 0.87 19.00
N ARG A 259 13.20 0.66 17.70
CA ARG A 259 14.24 0.27 16.73
C ARG A 259 14.53 1.46 15.83
N PRO A 260 15.75 2.04 15.88
CA PRO A 260 16.13 3.05 14.89
C PRO A 260 15.98 2.43 13.51
N ALA A 261 15.02 2.95 12.73
CA ALA A 261 14.96 2.62 11.32
C ALA A 261 16.23 3.20 10.70
N ALA A 262 17.12 2.35 10.22
CA ALA A 262 18.24 2.83 9.44
C ALA A 262 17.67 3.66 8.27
N PRO A 263 18.09 4.92 8.08
CA PRO A 263 17.46 5.85 7.14
C PRO A 263 17.43 5.33 5.68
N TRP A 264 18.28 4.36 5.36
CA TRP A 264 18.40 3.75 4.03
C TRP A 264 17.68 2.42 3.86
N ARG A 265 17.16 1.83 4.95
CA ARG A 265 16.37 0.59 4.91
C ARG A 265 15.07 0.89 5.62
N GLY A 266 14.13 1.48 4.87
CA GLY A 266 12.75 1.68 5.31
C GLY A 266 12.32 0.50 6.17
N GLY A 267 12.18 0.79 7.47
CA GLY A 267 12.14 -0.23 8.50
C GLY A 267 11.04 -1.27 8.22
N PRO A 268 11.11 -2.43 8.86
CA PRO A 268 10.07 -3.44 8.74
C PRO A 268 8.68 -2.77 8.95
N PRO A 269 7.71 -2.90 8.01
CA PRO A 269 6.35 -2.32 8.12
C PRO A 269 5.70 -2.52 9.49
N GLY A 270 4.83 -1.62 9.95
CA GLY A 270 3.91 -2.04 11.01
C GLY A 270 2.96 -3.15 10.55
N PRO A 271 2.09 -3.65 11.45
CA PRO A 271 0.93 -4.42 11.02
C PRO A 271 0.06 -3.60 10.05
N PRO A 272 -0.84 -4.22 9.27
CA PRO A 272 -1.81 -3.51 8.45
C PRO A 272 -2.56 -2.44 9.26
N LEU A 273 -2.90 -1.32 8.61
CA LEU A 273 -3.75 -0.29 9.17
C LEU A 273 -5.19 -0.80 9.18
N VAL A 274 -5.73 -0.95 10.38
CA VAL A 274 -7.11 -1.36 10.65
C VAL A 274 -7.86 -0.12 11.10
N THR A 275 -8.96 0.18 10.42
CA THR A 275 -9.82 1.34 10.70
C THR A 275 -11.08 0.85 11.39
N ASP A 276 -10.90 0.36 12.61
CA ASP A 276 -11.98 -0.13 13.46
C ASP A 276 -11.85 0.45 14.86
N TRP A 277 -12.99 0.58 15.53
CA TRP A 277 -13.05 1.07 16.90
C TRP A 277 -12.28 0.18 17.86
N ASP A 278 -12.37 -1.13 17.68
CA ASP A 278 -11.75 -2.11 18.57
C ASP A 278 -10.22 -2.01 18.56
N VAL A 279 -9.62 -1.46 17.50
CA VAL A 279 -8.16 -1.28 17.35
C VAL A 279 -7.56 -0.35 18.40
N ILE A 280 -8.37 0.61 18.86
CA ILE A 280 -7.95 1.59 19.87
C ILE A 280 -7.76 0.89 21.23
N HIS A 281 -8.63 -0.07 21.54
CA HIS A 281 -8.58 -0.87 22.77
C HIS A 281 -7.62 -2.05 22.66
N ASP A 282 -7.68 -2.74 21.53
CA ASP A 282 -6.88 -3.90 21.22
C ASP A 282 -6.14 -3.71 19.89
N ALA A 283 -4.83 -3.50 19.97
CA ALA A 283 -3.99 -3.37 18.78
C ALA A 283 -3.96 -4.65 17.91
N SER A 284 -4.50 -5.77 18.40
CA SER A 284 -4.70 -7.03 17.69
C SER A 284 -6.11 -7.25 17.15
N ALA A 285 -6.96 -6.21 17.19
CA ALA A 285 -8.28 -6.24 16.58
C ALA A 285 -8.19 -6.70 15.11
N PRO A 286 -9.10 -7.57 14.67
CA PRO A 286 -9.01 -8.20 13.37
C PRO A 286 -9.38 -7.21 12.26
N MET A 287 -8.85 -7.43 11.05
CA MET A 287 -9.12 -6.53 9.91
C MET A 287 -10.59 -6.58 9.48
N THR A 288 -11.21 -5.43 9.27
CA THR A 288 -12.57 -5.39 8.70
C THR A 288 -12.59 -5.83 7.23
N ALA A 289 -13.78 -6.06 6.69
CA ALA A 289 -13.95 -6.38 5.27
C ALA A 289 -13.42 -5.25 4.36
N ASP A 290 -13.67 -3.98 4.74
CA ASP A 290 -13.17 -2.80 4.03
C ASP A 290 -11.64 -2.72 4.08
N ASP A 291 -11.04 -2.93 5.26
CA ASP A 291 -9.59 -2.95 5.42
C ASP A 291 -8.94 -4.05 4.56
N THR A 292 -9.59 -5.22 4.49
CA THR A 292 -9.14 -6.36 3.68
C THR A 292 -9.25 -6.05 2.19
N ALA A 293 -10.37 -5.48 1.75
CA ALA A 293 -10.60 -5.11 0.36
C ALA A 293 -9.60 -4.06 -0.12
N LEU A 294 -9.35 -3.02 0.67
CA LEU A 294 -8.36 -2.00 0.36
C LEU A 294 -6.94 -2.59 0.37
N LEU A 295 -6.58 -3.38 1.39
CA LEU A 295 -5.26 -3.99 1.45
C LEU A 295 -5.01 -4.88 0.22
N ASP A 296 -6.02 -5.64 -0.21
CA ASP A 296 -5.95 -6.45 -1.43
C ASP A 296 -5.72 -5.59 -2.68
N ASP A 297 -6.42 -4.46 -2.82
CA ASP A 297 -6.23 -3.53 -3.95
C ASP A 297 -4.83 -2.92 -3.92
N VAL A 298 -4.34 -2.49 -2.75
CA VAL A 298 -2.99 -1.95 -2.58
C VAL A 298 -1.91 -3.00 -2.84
N LEU A 299 -2.13 -4.25 -2.44
CA LEU A 299 -1.21 -5.34 -2.73
C LEU A 299 -1.10 -5.57 -4.24
N ASP A 300 -2.22 -5.64 -4.95
CA ASP A 300 -2.29 -5.92 -6.39
C ASP A 300 -1.79 -4.74 -7.23
N ARG A 301 -2.26 -3.51 -6.95
CA ARG A 301 -2.00 -2.32 -7.78
C ARG A 301 -0.73 -1.59 -7.43
N HIS A 302 -0.19 -1.78 -6.22
CA HIS A 302 0.93 -0.98 -5.76
C HIS A 302 2.13 -1.78 -5.28
N LEU A 303 1.94 -2.74 -4.36
CA LEU A 303 3.06 -3.43 -3.72
C LEU A 303 3.70 -4.49 -4.62
N LEU A 304 2.88 -5.33 -5.26
CA LEU A 304 3.35 -6.38 -6.17
C LEU A 304 4.06 -5.79 -7.41
N PRO A 305 3.49 -4.82 -8.15
CA PRO A 305 4.16 -4.22 -9.31
C PRO A 305 5.53 -3.63 -8.96
N ARG A 306 5.65 -3.04 -7.76
CA ARG A 306 6.91 -2.47 -7.23
C ARG A 306 7.82 -3.50 -6.55
N MET A 307 7.49 -4.79 -6.68
CA MET A 307 8.25 -5.93 -6.17
C MET A 307 8.52 -5.87 -4.65
N ARG A 308 7.55 -5.34 -3.87
CA ARG A 308 7.68 -5.16 -2.41
C ARG A 308 7.31 -6.42 -1.64
N LEU A 309 7.95 -7.54 -1.99
CA LEU A 309 7.64 -8.88 -1.47
C LEU A 309 7.63 -8.96 0.05
N GLY A 310 8.53 -8.23 0.73
CA GLY A 310 8.55 -8.19 2.19
C GLY A 310 7.29 -7.55 2.82
N ARG A 311 6.69 -6.54 2.15
CA ARG A 311 5.42 -5.93 2.58
C ARG A 311 4.25 -6.90 2.34
N VAL A 312 4.24 -7.57 1.18
CA VAL A 312 3.24 -8.59 0.81
C VAL A 312 3.26 -9.78 1.78
N LEU A 313 4.44 -10.33 2.06
CA LEU A 313 4.62 -11.40 3.04
C LEU A 313 4.13 -10.99 4.42
N ARG A 314 4.39 -9.74 4.84
CA ARG A 314 3.89 -9.27 6.13
C ARG A 314 2.37 -9.19 6.16
N ALA A 315 1.76 -8.63 5.12
CA ALA A 315 0.30 -8.60 4.99
C ALA A 315 -0.30 -10.01 5.06
N ALA A 316 0.28 -10.97 4.35
CA ALA A 316 -0.16 -12.37 4.34
C ALA A 316 -0.06 -13.07 5.71
N THR A 317 0.94 -12.70 6.54
CA THR A 317 1.07 -13.24 7.90
C THR A 317 0.10 -12.63 8.90
N TYR A 318 -0.57 -11.53 8.57
CA TYR A 318 -1.56 -10.94 9.45
C TYR A 318 -2.87 -11.73 9.37
N PRO A 319 -3.50 -12.07 10.51
CA PRO A 319 -4.77 -12.76 10.49
C PRO A 319 -5.83 -11.81 9.91
N ALA A 320 -6.26 -12.07 8.69
CA ALA A 320 -7.55 -11.58 8.22
C ALA A 320 -8.61 -12.06 9.21
N ALA A 321 -9.61 -11.23 9.52
CA ALA A 321 -10.71 -11.58 10.41
C ALA A 321 -11.41 -12.84 9.91
N VAL A 322 -10.94 -14.02 10.32
CA VAL A 322 -11.68 -15.25 10.16
C VAL A 322 -12.74 -15.22 11.24
N THR A 323 -13.88 -14.58 10.93
CA THR A 323 -15.27 -14.81 11.39
C THR A 323 -15.56 -15.27 12.82
N ALA A 324 -14.61 -15.25 13.75
CA ALA A 324 -14.76 -15.74 15.12
C ALA A 324 -14.64 -14.54 16.09
N PRO A 325 -15.73 -13.76 16.27
CA PRO A 325 -15.71 -12.49 17.00
C PRO A 325 -15.37 -12.58 18.50
N HIS A 326 -15.08 -13.75 19.08
CA HIS A 326 -14.98 -13.90 20.55
C HIS A 326 -13.77 -14.66 21.10
N GLN A 327 -12.75 -15.00 20.31
CA GLN A 327 -11.57 -15.71 20.86
C GLN A 327 -10.43 -14.74 21.22
N HIS A 328 -10.39 -14.30 22.49
CA HIS A 328 -9.35 -13.39 22.99
C HIS A 328 -8.05 -14.11 23.44
N GLY A 329 -6.91 -13.45 23.20
CA GLY A 329 -5.63 -13.68 23.89
C GLY A 329 -4.70 -14.72 23.27
N TRP A 330 -4.96 -16.01 23.49
CA TRP A 330 -4.03 -17.08 23.09
C TRP A 330 -4.21 -17.55 21.65
N THR A 331 -5.45 -17.62 21.18
CA THR A 331 -5.82 -18.07 19.83
C THR A 331 -5.28 -17.15 18.74
N ALA A 332 -5.30 -15.82 18.94
CA ALA A 332 -4.76 -14.86 17.98
C ALA A 332 -3.22 -14.97 17.84
N THR A 333 -2.53 -15.30 18.93
CA THR A 333 -1.08 -15.54 18.90
C THR A 333 -0.78 -16.87 18.24
N ALA A 334 -1.51 -17.94 18.59
CA ALA A 334 -1.40 -19.25 17.94
C ALA A 334 -1.69 -19.16 16.43
N ALA A 335 -2.71 -18.40 16.00
CA ALA A 335 -3.04 -18.18 14.59
C ALA A 335 -1.94 -17.43 13.83
N ARG A 336 -1.28 -16.45 14.46
CA ARG A 336 -0.12 -15.77 13.87
C ARG A 336 1.07 -16.72 13.70
N TRP A 337 1.35 -17.54 14.71
CA TRP A 337 2.40 -18.54 14.63
C TRP A 337 2.07 -19.62 13.60
N SER A 338 0.84 -20.11 13.54
CA SER A 338 0.43 -21.13 12.57
C SER A 338 0.58 -20.63 11.14
N ARG A 339 0.20 -19.38 10.83
CA ARG A 339 0.44 -18.77 9.52
C ARG A 339 1.92 -18.63 9.17
N ARG A 340 2.77 -18.28 10.14
CA ARG A 340 4.22 -18.19 9.93
C ARG A 340 4.84 -19.56 9.66
N TRP A 341 4.50 -20.56 10.47
CA TRP A 341 4.95 -21.93 10.29
C TRP A 341 4.43 -22.54 8.99
N ALA A 342 3.17 -22.30 8.66
CA ALA A 342 2.59 -22.61 7.35
C ALA A 342 3.39 -21.99 6.20
N GLY A 343 3.87 -20.76 6.36
CA GLY A 343 4.78 -20.11 5.42
C GLY A 343 6.14 -20.83 5.30
N MET A 344 6.67 -21.36 6.39
CA MET A 344 7.97 -22.03 6.41
C MET A 344 7.93 -23.44 5.80
N LEU A 345 6.82 -24.16 5.91
CA LEU A 345 6.72 -25.55 5.45
C LEU A 345 7.02 -25.73 3.94
N PRO A 346 6.39 -24.98 3.00
CA PRO A 346 6.73 -25.07 1.60
C PRO A 346 8.17 -24.64 1.30
N LEU A 347 8.70 -23.64 2.02
CA LEU A 347 10.11 -23.22 1.87
C LEU A 347 11.08 -24.34 2.28
N LEU A 348 10.81 -25.02 3.40
CA LEU A 348 11.62 -26.15 3.86
C LEU A 348 11.53 -27.32 2.87
N SER A 349 10.34 -27.60 2.33
CA SER A 349 10.15 -28.62 1.30
C SER A 349 10.91 -28.29 0.01
N ALA A 350 10.86 -27.03 -0.44
CA ALA A 350 11.61 -26.56 -1.61
C ALA A 350 13.13 -26.62 -1.40
N ALA A 351 13.61 -26.20 -0.23
CA ALA A 351 15.02 -26.32 0.15
C ALA A 351 15.47 -27.79 0.23
N GLY A 352 14.58 -28.67 0.72
CA GLY A 352 14.77 -30.12 0.69
C GLY A 352 14.93 -30.65 -0.73
N ALA A 353 14.06 -30.24 -1.66
CA ALA A 353 14.16 -30.61 -3.08
C ALA A 353 15.50 -30.19 -3.69
N LEU A 354 15.93 -28.94 -3.46
CA LEU A 354 17.22 -28.44 -3.93
C LEU A 354 18.40 -29.24 -3.35
N THR A 355 18.37 -29.52 -2.05
CA THR A 355 19.43 -30.27 -1.36
C THR A 355 19.51 -31.72 -1.84
N LEU A 356 18.36 -32.37 -2.09
CA LEU A 356 18.30 -33.72 -2.62
C LEU A 356 18.83 -33.78 -4.06
N ALA A 357 18.47 -32.82 -4.92
CA ALA A 357 19.00 -32.73 -6.28
C ALA A 357 20.52 -32.50 -6.29
N ALA A 358 21.02 -31.61 -5.41
CA ALA A 358 22.46 -31.37 -5.24
C ALA A 358 23.25 -32.62 -4.84
N ARG A 359 22.60 -33.58 -4.16
CA ARG A 359 23.17 -34.89 -3.79
C ARG A 359 22.94 -35.98 -4.84
N GLY A 360 22.32 -35.67 -5.97
CA GLY A 360 22.00 -36.64 -7.03
C GLY A 360 20.75 -37.48 -6.76
N HIS A 361 19.98 -37.19 -5.71
CA HIS A 361 18.73 -37.90 -5.40
C HIS A 361 17.53 -37.27 -6.15
N PHE A 362 17.58 -37.31 -7.48
CA PHE A 362 16.64 -36.55 -8.34
C PHE A 362 15.17 -36.96 -8.16
N HIS A 363 14.86 -38.25 -8.02
CA HIS A 363 13.48 -38.70 -7.78
C HIS A 363 12.93 -38.22 -6.43
N ALA A 364 13.75 -38.25 -5.38
CA ALA A 364 13.37 -37.70 -4.07
C ALA A 364 13.20 -36.18 -4.13
N ALA A 365 14.04 -35.49 -4.91
CA ALA A 365 13.90 -34.06 -5.17
C ALA A 365 12.57 -33.74 -5.89
N ALA A 366 12.17 -34.55 -6.88
CA ALA A 366 10.90 -34.40 -7.58
C ALA A 366 9.70 -34.62 -6.65
N ALA A 367 9.77 -35.63 -5.76
CA ALA A 367 8.73 -35.86 -4.75
C ALA A 367 8.62 -34.69 -3.76
N ALA A 368 9.74 -34.15 -3.27
CA ALA A 368 9.75 -32.98 -2.41
C ALA A 368 9.24 -31.70 -3.12
N ALA A 369 9.55 -31.55 -4.41
CA ALA A 369 9.04 -30.46 -5.23
C ALA A 369 7.51 -30.58 -5.43
N ALA A 370 7.00 -31.78 -5.71
CA ALA A 370 5.56 -32.03 -5.80
C ALA A 370 4.86 -31.77 -4.46
N ALA A 371 5.42 -32.25 -3.35
CA ALA A 371 4.92 -31.97 -2.01
C ALA A 371 4.87 -30.47 -1.71
N THR A 372 5.84 -29.68 -2.20
CA THR A 372 5.84 -28.22 -2.07
C THR A 372 4.60 -27.60 -2.70
N TYR A 373 4.26 -27.95 -3.94
CA TYR A 373 3.07 -27.40 -4.60
C TYR A 373 1.76 -27.91 -4.01
N THR A 374 1.72 -29.17 -3.57
CA THR A 374 0.56 -29.71 -2.83
C THR A 374 0.33 -28.93 -1.54
N LEU A 375 1.39 -28.67 -0.76
CA LEU A 375 1.31 -27.85 0.44
C LEU A 375 0.85 -26.43 0.12
N LEU A 376 1.41 -25.78 -0.91
CA LEU A 376 0.94 -24.46 -1.34
C LEU A 376 -0.54 -24.46 -1.68
N GLY A 377 -1.02 -25.45 -2.44
CA GLY A 377 -2.45 -25.58 -2.78
C GLY A 377 -3.35 -25.70 -1.55
N VAL A 378 -3.00 -26.60 -0.61
CA VAL A 378 -3.74 -26.78 0.65
C VAL A 378 -3.75 -25.48 1.46
N LEU A 379 -2.60 -24.83 1.60
CA LEU A 379 -2.47 -23.63 2.41
C LEU A 379 -3.19 -22.42 1.79
N VAL A 380 -3.29 -22.33 0.46
CA VAL A 380 -4.14 -21.33 -0.21
C VAL A 380 -5.62 -21.57 0.08
N VAL A 381 -6.08 -22.82 0.09
CA VAL A 381 -7.46 -23.16 0.46
C VAL A 381 -7.76 -22.77 1.91
N VAL A 382 -6.81 -23.01 2.82
CA VAL A 382 -6.97 -22.73 4.26
C VAL A 382 -6.86 -21.25 4.60
N PHE A 383 -5.88 -20.54 4.02
CA PHE A 383 -5.56 -19.15 4.41
C PHE A 383 -6.04 -18.10 3.40
N GLY A 384 -6.58 -18.53 2.26
CA GLY A 384 -7.20 -17.67 1.26
C GLY A 384 -6.22 -16.91 0.37
N ARG A 385 -6.78 -15.92 -0.33
CA ARG A 385 -6.12 -15.22 -1.44
C ARG A 385 -4.87 -14.42 -1.04
N ILE A 386 -4.92 -13.68 0.07
CA ILE A 386 -3.78 -12.85 0.51
C ILE A 386 -2.55 -13.73 0.72
N TRP A 387 -2.74 -14.92 1.30
CA TRP A 387 -1.67 -15.87 1.48
C TRP A 387 -1.11 -16.35 0.14
N ALA A 388 -1.98 -16.64 -0.84
CA ALA A 388 -1.57 -17.00 -2.21
C ALA A 388 -0.71 -15.93 -2.90
N THR A 389 -1.02 -14.64 -2.69
CA THR A 389 -0.28 -13.53 -3.33
C THR A 389 1.20 -13.52 -2.94
N ALA A 390 1.53 -13.93 -1.71
CA ALA A 390 2.90 -13.96 -1.21
C ALA A 390 3.78 -15.00 -1.91
N TRP A 391 3.16 -16.01 -2.54
CA TRP A 391 3.84 -17.09 -3.25
C TRP A 391 3.92 -16.91 -4.76
N LEU A 392 3.37 -15.79 -5.28
CA LEU A 392 3.52 -15.41 -6.69
C LEU A 392 3.21 -16.56 -7.65
N LEU A 393 2.09 -17.26 -7.42
CA LEU A 393 1.76 -18.50 -8.12
C LEU A 393 1.63 -18.36 -9.66
N ARG A 394 1.69 -17.14 -10.19
CA ARG A 394 1.83 -16.88 -11.63
C ARG A 394 3.20 -17.32 -12.18
N LEU A 395 4.26 -17.23 -11.38
CA LEU A 395 5.62 -17.66 -11.73
C LEU A 395 5.71 -19.15 -12.08
N PRO A 396 5.22 -20.10 -11.26
CA PRO A 396 5.25 -21.51 -11.62
C PRO A 396 4.40 -21.82 -12.86
N ALA A 397 3.24 -21.18 -13.05
CA ALA A 397 2.44 -21.36 -14.27
C ALA A 397 3.18 -20.86 -15.54
N ALA A 398 3.88 -19.73 -15.43
CA ALA A 398 4.70 -19.23 -16.53
C ALA A 398 5.92 -20.15 -16.77
N GLY A 399 6.53 -20.66 -15.70
CA GLY A 399 7.60 -21.66 -15.76
C GLY A 399 7.18 -22.96 -16.44
N THR A 400 5.94 -23.42 -16.25
CA THR A 400 5.45 -24.63 -16.94
C THR A 400 5.32 -24.41 -18.45
N VAL A 401 4.97 -23.20 -18.90
CA VAL A 401 5.00 -22.87 -20.34
C VAL A 401 6.42 -22.97 -20.90
N GLY A 402 7.41 -22.44 -20.15
CA GLY A 402 8.82 -22.60 -20.49
C GLY A 402 9.26 -24.06 -20.55
N LEU A 403 8.82 -24.88 -19.60
CA LEU A 403 9.09 -26.32 -19.59
C LEU A 403 8.48 -27.01 -20.81
N PHE A 404 7.23 -26.71 -21.19
CA PHE A 404 6.63 -27.30 -22.39
C PHE A 404 7.42 -26.92 -23.65
N ALA A 405 7.80 -25.65 -23.80
CA ALA A 405 8.66 -25.23 -24.91
C ALA A 405 9.99 -25.98 -24.92
N LEU A 406 10.62 -26.18 -23.75
CA LEU A 406 11.87 -26.92 -23.62
C LEU A 406 11.71 -28.40 -24.02
N LEU A 407 10.61 -29.04 -23.65
CA LEU A 407 10.31 -30.43 -23.97
C LEU A 407 10.04 -30.66 -25.47
N THR A 408 9.68 -29.60 -26.22
CA THR A 408 9.52 -29.68 -27.68
C THR A 408 10.84 -29.60 -28.45
N LEU A 409 11.95 -29.23 -27.78
CA LEU A 409 13.26 -29.21 -28.41
C LEU A 409 13.79 -30.64 -28.64
N HIS A 410 14.67 -30.77 -29.63
CA HIS A 410 15.31 -32.05 -29.95
C HIS A 410 16.01 -32.66 -28.72
N PRO A 411 15.82 -33.97 -28.40
CA PRO A 411 16.31 -34.59 -27.16
C PRO A 411 17.81 -34.43 -26.84
N HIS A 412 18.62 -34.04 -27.81
CA HIS A 412 20.07 -33.84 -27.64
C HIS A 412 20.42 -32.75 -26.62
N TRP A 413 19.54 -31.77 -26.35
CA TRP A 413 19.84 -30.66 -25.45
C TRP A 413 20.14 -31.10 -24.00
N TRP A 414 19.52 -32.20 -23.53
CA TRP A 414 19.74 -32.75 -22.19
C TRP A 414 20.76 -33.89 -22.15
N GLN A 415 20.99 -34.57 -23.28
CA GLN A 415 21.97 -35.65 -23.40
C GLN A 415 23.40 -35.12 -23.40
N GLN A 416 23.60 -33.97 -24.07
CA GLN A 416 24.88 -33.28 -24.14
C GLN A 416 24.63 -31.80 -23.88
N PRO A 417 24.43 -31.39 -22.62
CA PRO A 417 24.42 -29.98 -22.30
C PRO A 417 25.79 -29.43 -22.71
N ALA A 418 25.86 -28.75 -23.85
CA ALA A 418 27.09 -28.15 -24.36
C ALA A 418 27.66 -27.33 -23.20
N GLY A 419 28.83 -27.74 -22.68
CA GLY A 419 29.28 -27.52 -21.31
C GLY A 419 29.62 -26.07 -20.92
N THR A 420 28.88 -25.10 -21.43
CA THR A 420 29.05 -23.69 -21.17
C THR A 420 27.97 -23.21 -20.20
N TRP A 421 28.41 -22.87 -18.99
CA TRP A 421 27.59 -22.15 -17.99
C TRP A 421 27.12 -20.78 -18.49
N TRP A 422 27.62 -20.32 -19.63
CA TRP A 422 27.23 -19.07 -20.28
C TRP A 422 25.74 -19.02 -20.62
N ALA A 423 25.16 -20.08 -21.19
CA ALA A 423 23.74 -20.06 -21.57
C ALA A 423 22.79 -19.78 -20.38
N PRO A 424 22.84 -20.54 -19.26
CA PRO A 424 21.97 -20.25 -18.12
C PRO A 424 22.28 -18.90 -17.47
N LEU A 425 23.54 -18.45 -17.46
CA LEU A 425 23.88 -17.11 -16.95
C LEU A 425 23.30 -15.99 -17.82
N THR A 426 23.42 -16.08 -19.15
CA THR A 426 22.88 -15.08 -20.08
C THR A 426 21.35 -15.00 -19.98
N LEU A 427 20.68 -16.14 -19.92
CA LEU A 427 19.22 -16.23 -19.72
C LEU A 427 18.80 -15.59 -18.38
N THR A 428 19.50 -15.93 -17.30
CA THR A 428 19.24 -15.36 -15.97
C THR A 428 19.50 -13.85 -15.95
N ALA A 429 20.60 -13.39 -16.55
CA ALA A 429 20.95 -11.97 -16.64
C ALA A 429 19.91 -11.19 -17.46
N ALA A 430 19.45 -11.74 -18.58
CA ALA A 430 18.37 -11.13 -19.38
C ALA A 430 17.06 -11.03 -18.59
N SER A 431 16.72 -12.09 -17.83
CA SER A 431 15.53 -12.11 -16.97
C SER A 431 15.61 -11.03 -15.88
N ILE A 432 16.75 -10.91 -15.19
CA ILE A 432 16.97 -9.87 -14.17
C ILE A 432 16.92 -8.48 -14.80
N GLY A 433 17.60 -8.29 -15.94
CA GLY A 433 17.60 -7.01 -16.67
C GLY A 433 16.18 -6.56 -17.01
N TYR A 434 15.34 -7.49 -17.48
CA TYR A 434 13.94 -7.21 -17.75
C TYR A 434 13.15 -6.84 -16.48
N LEU A 435 13.31 -7.60 -15.39
CA LEU A 435 12.66 -7.29 -14.12
C LEU A 435 13.10 -5.93 -13.55
N VAL A 436 14.34 -5.51 -13.79
CA VAL A 436 14.80 -4.16 -13.43
C VAL A 436 14.04 -3.10 -14.25
N VAL A 437 13.91 -3.28 -15.56
CA VAL A 437 13.12 -2.36 -16.41
C VAL A 437 11.69 -2.27 -15.92
N GLU A 438 11.05 -3.40 -15.63
CA GLU A 438 9.69 -3.46 -15.09
C GLU A 438 9.57 -2.69 -13.77
N ALA A 439 10.48 -2.94 -12.81
CA ALA A 439 10.50 -2.21 -11.54
C ALA A 439 10.70 -0.70 -11.73
N ARG A 440 11.50 -0.28 -12.72
CA ARG A 440 11.70 1.14 -13.05
C ARG A 440 10.44 1.77 -13.64
N ASN A 441 9.72 1.06 -14.52
CA ASN A 441 8.45 1.51 -15.08
C ASN A 441 7.36 1.67 -14.01
N HIS A 442 7.39 0.85 -12.96
CA HIS A 442 6.52 1.00 -11.79
C HIS A 442 7.01 2.04 -10.76
N GLY A 443 7.99 2.85 -11.14
CA GLY A 443 8.48 3.95 -10.31
C GLY A 443 9.20 3.49 -9.05
N VAL A 444 10.05 2.45 -9.14
CA VAL A 444 10.98 2.05 -8.07
C VAL A 444 12.34 2.74 -8.29
N ALA A 445 12.99 3.25 -7.26
CA ALA A 445 14.32 3.89 -7.35
C ALA A 445 15.39 2.94 -7.94
N ALA A 446 16.41 3.47 -8.63
CA ALA A 446 17.33 2.68 -9.48
C ALA A 446 18.06 1.56 -8.71
N VAL A 447 18.76 1.90 -7.62
CA VAL A 447 19.48 0.90 -6.81
C VAL A 447 18.52 -0.10 -6.16
N THR A 448 17.37 0.39 -5.67
CA THR A 448 16.34 -0.45 -5.05
C THR A 448 15.71 -1.42 -6.06
N SER A 449 15.55 -1.00 -7.31
CA SER A 449 14.98 -1.82 -8.39
C SER A 449 15.84 -3.05 -8.68
N ILE A 450 17.18 -2.91 -8.71
CA ILE A 450 18.12 -4.03 -8.86
C ILE A 450 17.95 -5.03 -7.73
N GLY A 451 17.95 -4.55 -6.48
CA GLY A 451 17.82 -5.41 -5.31
C GLY A 451 16.49 -6.18 -5.27
N ARG A 452 15.38 -5.51 -5.61
CA ARG A 452 14.05 -6.14 -5.64
C ARG A 452 13.86 -7.08 -6.83
N ALA A 453 14.33 -6.69 -8.01
CA ALA A 453 14.32 -7.53 -9.21
C ALA A 453 15.15 -8.80 -8.99
N THR A 454 16.32 -8.69 -8.37
CA THR A 454 17.14 -9.84 -8.00
C THR A 454 16.42 -10.75 -7.00
N ALA A 455 15.82 -10.18 -5.95
CA ALA A 455 15.06 -10.96 -4.98
C ALA A 455 13.88 -11.70 -5.63
N LEU A 456 13.16 -11.04 -6.55
CA LEU A 456 12.08 -11.65 -7.31
C LEU A 456 12.60 -12.73 -8.27
N ALA A 457 13.73 -12.51 -8.94
CA ALA A 457 14.37 -13.49 -9.80
C ALA A 457 14.79 -14.74 -9.03
N VAL A 458 15.27 -14.61 -7.78
CA VAL A 458 15.59 -15.75 -6.91
C VAL A 458 14.33 -16.55 -6.57
N VAL A 459 13.22 -15.89 -6.23
CA VAL A 459 11.94 -16.56 -5.99
C VAL A 459 11.44 -17.27 -7.25
N GLY A 460 11.53 -16.58 -8.41
CA GLY A 460 11.19 -17.15 -9.71
C GLY A 460 12.05 -18.35 -10.08
N ALA A 461 13.36 -18.28 -9.87
CA ALA A 461 14.30 -19.37 -10.09
C ALA A 461 13.96 -20.57 -9.19
N GLY A 462 13.55 -20.33 -7.94
CA GLY A 462 13.05 -21.36 -7.04
C GLY A 462 11.85 -22.10 -7.64
N HIS A 463 10.83 -21.38 -8.10
CA HIS A 463 9.67 -22.00 -8.77
C HIS A 463 10.04 -22.69 -10.08
N ALA A 464 10.86 -22.07 -10.91
CA ALA A 464 11.32 -22.64 -12.17
C ALA A 464 12.11 -23.94 -11.94
N PHE A 465 12.92 -24.01 -10.88
CA PHE A 465 13.63 -25.21 -10.47
C PHE A 465 12.66 -26.32 -10.07
N LEU A 466 11.69 -26.04 -9.20
CA LEU A 466 10.70 -27.04 -8.77
C LEU A 466 9.91 -27.58 -9.97
N VAL A 467 9.44 -26.70 -10.86
CA VAL A 467 8.76 -27.09 -12.10
C VAL A 467 9.66 -27.94 -13.00
N THR A 468 10.92 -27.53 -13.19
CA THR A 468 11.88 -28.24 -14.04
C THR A 468 12.18 -29.63 -13.49
N VAL A 469 12.38 -29.78 -12.18
CA VAL A 469 12.63 -31.08 -11.56
C VAL A 469 11.41 -32.01 -11.71
N ILE A 470 10.20 -31.53 -11.40
CA ILE A 470 8.98 -32.33 -11.59
C ILE A 470 8.83 -32.73 -13.06
N GLY A 471 9.00 -31.75 -13.95
CA GLY A 471 8.89 -31.90 -15.40
C GLY A 471 9.84 -32.94 -15.97
N LEU A 472 11.14 -32.78 -15.73
CA LEU A 472 12.17 -33.60 -16.36
C LEU A 472 12.37 -34.96 -15.69
N VAL A 473 12.10 -35.08 -14.39
CA VAL A 473 12.36 -36.31 -13.62
C VAL A 473 11.14 -37.22 -13.51
N ALA A 474 9.92 -36.65 -13.50
CA ALA A 474 8.69 -37.42 -13.34
C ALA A 474 7.80 -37.41 -14.59
N VAL A 475 7.49 -36.22 -15.14
CA VAL A 475 6.52 -36.08 -16.23
C VAL A 475 7.09 -36.53 -17.57
N ALA A 476 8.25 -36.01 -17.97
CA ALA A 476 8.88 -36.30 -19.25
C ALA A 476 9.21 -37.80 -19.43
N PRO A 477 9.76 -38.53 -18.43
CA PRO A 477 9.97 -39.97 -18.53
C PRO A 477 8.69 -40.80 -18.69
N ALA A 478 7.53 -40.24 -18.34
CA ALA A 478 6.24 -40.91 -18.49
C ALA A 478 5.57 -40.62 -19.83
N LEU A 479 5.88 -39.49 -20.48
CA LEU A 479 5.15 -38.99 -21.66
C LEU A 479 5.99 -38.94 -22.94
N MET A 480 7.31 -38.85 -22.87
CA MET A 480 8.18 -38.73 -24.05
C MET A 480 8.52 -40.10 -24.64
N GLU A 481 8.69 -40.17 -25.97
CA GLU A 481 9.11 -41.39 -26.69
C GLU A 481 10.40 -41.99 -26.12
N ASN A 482 11.39 -41.15 -25.81
CA ASN A 482 12.66 -41.56 -25.20
C ASN A 482 12.63 -41.54 -23.66
N GLY A 483 11.45 -41.70 -23.05
CA GLY A 483 11.26 -41.56 -21.60
C GLY A 483 12.06 -42.58 -20.76
N ARG A 484 12.36 -43.76 -21.31
CA ARG A 484 13.21 -44.77 -20.66
C ARG A 484 14.66 -44.30 -20.56
N GLU A 485 15.24 -43.81 -21.65
CA GLU A 485 16.61 -43.27 -21.66
C GLU A 485 16.76 -42.11 -20.68
N LEU A 486 15.77 -41.21 -20.64
CA LEU A 486 15.76 -40.09 -19.71
C LEU A 486 15.68 -40.57 -18.25
N ARG A 487 14.86 -41.60 -17.96
CA ARG A 487 14.79 -42.22 -16.63
C ARG A 487 16.14 -42.82 -16.23
N ASP A 488 16.76 -43.57 -17.13
CA ASP A 488 18.06 -44.20 -16.88
C ASP A 488 19.14 -43.14 -16.65
N ALA A 489 19.10 -42.02 -17.37
CA ALA A 489 19.99 -40.89 -17.15
C ALA A 489 19.86 -40.27 -15.75
N TRP A 490 18.65 -40.21 -15.18
CA TRP A 490 18.45 -39.71 -13.80
C TRP A 490 18.82 -40.74 -12.73
N GLN A 491 18.75 -42.03 -13.02
CA GLN A 491 19.07 -43.10 -12.06
C GLN A 491 20.56 -43.44 -12.05
N ASN A 492 21.18 -43.51 -13.22
CA ASN A 492 22.53 -44.02 -13.42
C ASN A 492 23.51 -42.97 -13.97
N GLY A 493 23.02 -41.80 -14.38
CA GLY A 493 23.87 -40.73 -14.92
C GLY A 493 24.66 -39.99 -13.85
N SER A 494 25.58 -39.14 -14.30
CA SER A 494 26.40 -38.33 -13.38
C SER A 494 25.59 -37.20 -12.75
N THR A 495 25.77 -36.98 -11.44
CA THR A 495 25.15 -35.87 -10.70
C THR A 495 25.46 -34.52 -11.36
N THR A 496 26.68 -34.32 -11.85
CA THR A 496 27.09 -33.06 -12.51
C THR A 496 26.31 -32.81 -13.79
N ALA A 497 26.10 -33.81 -14.64
CA ALA A 497 25.30 -33.67 -15.86
C ALA A 497 23.82 -33.41 -15.54
N GLY A 498 23.28 -34.10 -14.53
CA GLY A 498 21.91 -33.87 -14.04
C GLY A 498 21.71 -32.44 -13.53
N LEU A 499 22.66 -31.93 -12.72
CA LEU A 499 22.63 -30.56 -12.22
C LEU A 499 22.79 -29.51 -13.33
N ALA A 500 23.65 -29.76 -14.32
CA ALA A 500 23.80 -28.87 -15.49
C ALA A 500 22.47 -28.78 -16.28
N THR A 501 21.82 -29.93 -16.50
CA THR A 501 20.53 -30.02 -17.19
C THR A 501 19.43 -29.29 -16.42
N LEU A 502 19.34 -29.51 -15.10
CA LEU A 502 18.39 -28.78 -14.25
C LEU A 502 18.67 -27.28 -14.20
N GLY A 503 19.95 -26.87 -14.16
CA GLY A 503 20.34 -25.46 -14.16
C GLY A 503 19.95 -24.75 -15.45
N LEU A 504 20.20 -25.38 -16.61
CA LEU A 504 19.78 -24.86 -17.91
C LEU A 504 18.25 -24.80 -18.02
N GLY A 505 17.55 -25.87 -17.65
CA GLY A 505 16.08 -25.91 -17.68
C GLY A 505 15.46 -24.87 -16.74
N THR A 506 16.04 -24.65 -15.56
CA THR A 506 15.60 -23.63 -14.60
C THR A 506 15.77 -22.22 -15.19
N ALA A 507 16.93 -21.92 -15.77
CA ALA A 507 17.18 -20.61 -16.38
C ALA A 507 16.24 -20.36 -17.56
N TRP A 508 16.03 -21.36 -18.42
CA TRP A 508 15.09 -21.30 -19.52
C TRP A 508 13.65 -21.04 -19.06
N CYS A 509 13.16 -21.84 -18.09
CA CYS A 509 11.81 -21.69 -17.57
C CYS A 509 11.60 -20.33 -16.89
N LEU A 510 12.62 -19.81 -16.19
CA LEU A 510 12.59 -18.46 -15.64
C LEU A 510 12.48 -17.42 -16.75
N THR A 511 13.34 -17.48 -17.77
CA THR A 511 13.36 -16.50 -18.87
C THR A 511 12.07 -16.50 -19.67
N VAL A 512 11.59 -17.67 -20.10
CA VAL A 512 10.31 -17.78 -20.79
C VAL A 512 9.18 -17.30 -19.89
N GLY A 513 9.21 -17.63 -18.59
CA GLY A 513 8.19 -17.17 -17.66
C GLY A 513 8.12 -15.65 -17.53
N VAL A 514 9.27 -14.98 -17.44
CA VAL A 514 9.37 -13.51 -17.40
C VAL A 514 8.89 -12.88 -18.71
N PHE A 515 9.30 -13.42 -19.86
CA PHE A 515 8.94 -12.86 -21.17
C PHE A 515 7.50 -13.14 -21.60
N ALA A 516 6.95 -14.31 -21.26
CA ALA A 516 5.57 -14.67 -21.61
C ALA A 516 4.54 -13.72 -20.98
N GLN A 517 4.86 -13.12 -19.85
CA GLN A 517 3.94 -12.19 -19.18
C GLN A 517 3.79 -10.86 -19.92
N ILE A 518 4.85 -10.43 -20.60
CA ILE A 518 4.81 -9.25 -21.48
C ILE A 518 3.82 -9.46 -22.62
N LEU A 519 3.75 -10.69 -23.14
CA LEU A 519 2.91 -11.03 -24.28
C LEU A 519 1.45 -11.23 -23.91
N TRP A 520 1.16 -11.55 -22.65
CA TRP A 520 -0.18 -11.98 -22.23
C TRP A 520 -0.94 -10.98 -21.35
N ASP A 521 -0.33 -9.90 -20.86
CA ASP A 521 -1.01 -9.01 -19.92
C ASP A 521 -0.34 -7.64 -19.79
N ASP A 522 -1.13 -6.56 -19.66
CA ASP A 522 -0.65 -5.24 -19.21
C ASP A 522 -0.31 -5.22 -17.69
N ARG A 523 -0.11 -6.41 -17.09
CA ARG A 523 0.06 -6.60 -15.65
C ARG A 523 1.44 -7.14 -15.34
N PRO A 524 2.04 -6.72 -14.20
CA PRO A 524 3.36 -7.17 -13.81
C PRO A 524 3.38 -8.66 -13.48
N ILE A 525 4.57 -9.24 -13.59
CA ILE A 525 4.91 -10.64 -13.25
C ILE A 525 4.41 -11.11 -11.88
N THR A 526 4.35 -10.17 -10.95
CA THR A 526 3.98 -10.39 -9.56
C THR A 526 2.48 -10.41 -9.32
N ALA A 527 1.66 -10.05 -10.31
CA ALA A 527 0.21 -10.07 -10.18
C ALA A 527 -0.32 -11.49 -9.84
N PRO A 528 -1.37 -11.62 -9.01
CA PRO A 528 -1.93 -12.91 -8.64
C PRO A 528 -2.55 -13.63 -9.84
N LEU A 529 -2.61 -14.97 -9.78
CA LEU A 529 -3.22 -15.84 -10.81
C LEU A 529 -4.71 -15.57 -11.05
N ALA A 530 -5.43 -15.07 -10.04
CA ALA A 530 -6.84 -14.78 -10.20
C ALA A 530 -7.00 -13.57 -11.13
N HIS A 531 -7.65 -13.78 -12.29
CA HIS A 531 -8.03 -12.68 -13.17
C HIS A 531 -8.82 -11.62 -12.41
N LEU A 532 -8.69 -10.38 -12.89
CA LEU A 532 -9.47 -9.22 -12.47
C LEU A 532 -10.87 -9.63 -12.05
N ARG A 533 -11.25 -9.27 -10.81
CA ARG A 533 -12.68 -9.13 -10.51
C ARG A 533 -13.25 -8.28 -11.64
N TRP A 534 -14.14 -8.85 -12.44
CA TRP A 534 -15.03 -8.05 -13.27
C TRP A 534 -15.72 -7.08 -12.32
N ARG A 535 -15.20 -5.85 -12.22
CA ARG A 535 -15.91 -4.75 -11.57
C ARG A 535 -17.08 -4.48 -12.52
N ARG A 536 -18.27 -4.93 -12.13
CA ARG A 536 -19.52 -4.54 -12.79
C ARG A 536 -19.75 -3.06 -12.56
#